data_AF-A0A7C1NIX4-F1
#
_entry.id   AF-A0A7C1NIX4-F1
#
_cell.length_a   1.000
_cell.length_b   1.000
_cell.length_c   1.000
_cell.angle_alpha   90.00
_cell.angle_beta   90.00
_cell.angle_gamma   90.00
#
_symmetry.space_group_name_H-M   'P 1'
#
loop_
_entity.id
_entity.type
_entity.pdbx_description
1 polymer ?
#
loop_
_entity_poly.entity_id
_entity_poly.type
_entity_poly.pdbx_seq_one_letter_code
_entity_poly.pdbx_strand_id
1 'polypeptide(L)' 'MFGIGMPELIIILVIIMIIFGAGKLPEIGSGIGRGIKNFKKATTDAEKEDPDKIDEGNKT' A
#
# COMPACT_ATOMS: atom_id res chain seq x y z
N MET A 1 2.55 -30.38 9.53
CA MET A 1 1.20 -29.84 9.33
C MET A 1 1.32 -28.72 8.31
N PHE A 2 0.97 -29.01 7.05
CA PHE A 2 1.12 -28.07 5.95
C PHE A 2 0.06 -26.98 6.12
N GLY A 3 0.49 -25.80 6.56
CA GLY A 3 -0.36 -24.62 6.63
C GLY A 3 -0.92 -24.29 5.25
N ILE A 4 -2.01 -23.53 5.22
CA ILE A 4 -2.70 -23.04 4.02
C ILE A 4 -1.65 -22.68 2.95
N GLY A 5 -1.56 -23.53 1.93
CA GLY A 5 -0.60 -23.36 0.86
C GLY A 5 -1.08 -22.32 -0.13
N MET A 6 -0.20 -21.99 -1.07
CA MET A 6 -0.55 -21.15 -2.22
C MET A 6 -1.79 -21.67 -2.98
N PRO A 7 -1.99 -23.01 -3.17
CA PRO A 7 -3.18 -23.55 -3.85
C PRO A 7 -4.49 -23.24 -3.12
N GLU A 8 -4.53 -23.40 -1.79
CA GLU A 8 -5.72 -23.14 -0.99
C GLU A 8 -6.10 -21.66 -1.01
N LEU A 9 -5.13 -20.76 -0.96
CA LEU A 9 -5.37 -19.31 -1.09
C LEU A 9 -5.98 -18.94 -2.46
N ILE A 10 -5.52 -19.58 -3.54
CA ILE A 10 -6.07 -19.35 -4.88
C ILE A 10 -7.53 -19.81 -4.95
N ILE A 11 -7.87 -20.96 -4.37
CA ILE A 11 -9.25 -21.46 -4.33
C ILE A 11 -10.15 -20.48 -3.57
N ILE A 12 -9.72 -20.01 -2.40
CA ILE A 12 -10.46 -19.01 -1.62
C ILE A 12 -10.64 -17.72 -2.42
N LEU A 13 -9.59 -17.25 -3.09
CA LEU A 13 -9.63 -16.05 -3.93
C LEU A 13 -10.66 -16.20 -5.06
N VAL A 14 -10.73 -17.37 -5.71
CA VAL A 14 -11.70 -17.64 -6.78
C VAL A 14 -13.13 -17.61 -6.24
N ILE A 15 -13.40 -18.19 -5.06
CA ILE A 15 -14.73 -18.16 -4.44
C ILE A 15 -15.15 -16.71 -4.14
N ILE A 16 -14.26 -15.92 -3.54
CA ILE A 16 -14.48 -14.49 -3.29
C ILE A 16 -14.75 -13.76 -4.61
N MET A 17 -14.01 -14.08 -5.66
CA MET A 17 -14.17 -13.46 -6.97
C MET A 17 -15.50 -13.82 -7.64
N ILE A 18 -16.07 -15.00 -7.37
CA ILE A 18 -17.41 -15.37 -7.84
C ILE A 18 -18.49 -14.56 -7.10
N ILE A 19 -18.36 -14.39 -5.78
CA ILE A 19 -19.33 -13.66 -4.96
C ILE A 19 -19.31 -12.17 -5.28
N PHE A 20 -18.13 -11.55 -5.33
CA PHE A 20 -17.97 -10.12 -5.53
C PHE A 20 -17.84 -9.72 -7.01
N GLY A 21 -17.48 -10.66 -7.89
CA GLY A 21 -17.15 -10.43 -9.30
C GLY A 21 -15.68 -10.04 -9.52
N ALA A 22 -15.12 -10.43 -10.67
CA ALA A 22 -13.72 -10.16 -11.05
C ALA A 22 -13.39 -8.66 -11.16
N GLY A 23 -14.39 -7.79 -11.36
CA GLY A 23 -14.20 -6.34 -11.46
C GLY A 23 -14.07 -5.61 -10.12
N LYS A 24 -14.59 -6.18 -9.03
CA LYS A 24 -14.67 -5.46 -7.74
C LYS A 24 -13.35 -5.41 -6.97
N LEU A 25 -12.51 -6.43 -7.10
CA LEU A 25 -11.17 -6.43 -6.49
C LEU A 25 -10.29 -5.30 -7.09
N PRO A 26 -10.16 -5.14 -8.42
CA PRO A 26 -9.43 -4.02 -9.03
C PRO A 26 -10.03 -2.65 -8.73
N GLU A 27 -11.35 -2.54 -8.65
CA GLU A 27 -12.06 -1.29 -8.33
C GLU A 27 -11.69 -0.80 -6.92
N ILE A 28 -11.77 -1.67 -5.92
CA ILE A 28 -11.38 -1.39 -4.53
C ILE A 28 -9.87 -1.13 -4.43
N GLY A 29 -9.06 -1.96 -5.10
CA GLY A 29 -7.60 -1.82 -5.12
C GLY A 29 -7.14 -0.49 -5.72
N SER A 30 -7.81 0.00 -6.76
CA SER A 30 -7.53 1.31 -7.37
C SER A 30 -7.88 2.47 -6.44
N GLY A 31 -8.95 2.35 -5.64
CA GLY A 31 -9.29 3.32 -4.59
C GLY A 31 -8.23 3.36 -3.49
N ILE A 32 -7.89 2.20 -2.93
CA ILE A 32 -6.89 2.05 -1.88
C ILE A 32 -5.51 2.51 -2.37
N GLY A 33 -5.10 2.11 -3.58
CA GLY A 33 -3.81 2.47 -4.16
C GLY A 33 -3.63 3.97 -4.35
N ARG A 34 -4.69 4.69 -4.77
CA ARG A 34 -4.68 6.16 -4.82
C ARG A 34 -4.57 6.78 -3.42
N GLY A 35 -5.29 6.24 -2.44
CA GLY A 35 -5.20 6.67 -1.03
C GLY A 35 -3.79 6.52 -0.48
N ILE A 36 -3.18 5.34 -0.62
CA ILE A 36 -1.81 5.06 -0.18
C ILE A 36 -0.80 5.96 -0.91
N LYS A 37 -0.97 6.16 -2.23
CA LYS A 37 -0.09 7.04 -3.01
C LYS A 37 -0.14 8.48 -2.52
N ASN A 38 -1.34 9.01 -2.28
CA ASN A 38 -1.53 10.38 -1.79
C ASN A 38 -1.02 10.53 -0.35
N PHE A 39 -1.26 9.53 0.51
CA PHE A 39 -0.74 9.49 1.87
C PHE A 39 0.78 9.51 1.88
N LYS A 40 1.42 8.61 1.12
CA LYS A 40 2.88 8.55 0.97
C LYS A 40 3.44 9.89 0.47
N LYS A 41 2.79 10.50 -0.53
CA LYS A 41 3.21 11.80 -1.07
C LYS A 41 3.13 12.89 0.00
N ALA A 42 2.02 13.01 0.72
CA ALA A 42 1.86 13.99 1.80
C ALA A 42 2.90 13.80 2.92
N THR A 43 3.18 12.56 3.32
CA THR A 43 4.22 12.27 4.32
C THR A 43 5.63 12.61 3.82
N THR A 44 5.96 12.26 2.56
CA THR A 44 7.26 12.61 1.96
C THR A 44 7.42 14.12 1.75
N ASP A 45 6.36 14.82 1.35
CA ASP A 45 6.42 16.27 1.14
C ASP A 45 6.52 17.00 2.50
N ALA A 46 5.81 16.53 3.53
CA ALA A 46 5.96 17.03 4.91
C ALA A 46 7.37 16.80 5.48
N GLU A 47 8.00 15.66 5.17
CA GLU A 47 9.39 15.38 5.58
C GLU A 47 10.43 16.20 4.79
N LYS A 48 10.04 16.75 3.63
CA LYS A 48 10.89 17.62 2.79
C LYS A 48 10.70 19.11 3.04
N GLU A 49 9.61 19.52 3.72
CA GLU A 49 9.37 20.90 4.14
C GLU A 49 10.13 21.29 5.43
N ASP A 50 10.91 20.36 6.00
CA ASP A 50 11.99 20.62 6.97
C ASP A 50 13.41 20.47 6.35
N PRO A 51 13.82 21.23 5.31
CA PRO A 51 15.20 21.24 4.85
C PRO A 51 16.12 22.15 5.70
N ASP A 52 15.59 22.92 6.67
CA ASP A 52 16.34 23.97 7.39
C ASP A 52 16.82 23.58 8.81
N LYS A 53 16.83 22.30 9.20
CA LYS A 53 17.37 21.89 10.52
C LYS A 53 18.40 20.75 10.52
N ILE A 54 19.06 20.50 9.39
CA ILE A 54 20.11 19.47 9.32
C ILE A 54 21.35 19.94 8.54
N ASP A 55 21.82 21.18 8.73
CA ASP A 55 23.19 21.56 8.32
C ASP A 55 23.77 22.75 9.12
N GLU A 56 23.82 22.65 10.45
CA GLU A 56 24.57 23.63 11.27
C GLU A 56 25.25 22.97 12.48
N GLY A 57 26.11 21.97 12.22
CA GLY A 57 26.70 21.16 13.29
C GLY A 57 28.12 20.61 13.12
N ASN A 58 28.86 20.91 12.04
CA ASN A 58 30.26 20.47 11.96
C ASN A 58 31.14 21.40 11.12
N LYS A 59 31.39 22.61 11.62
CA LYS A 59 32.55 23.40 11.21
C LYS A 59 33.02 24.34 12.33
N THR A 60 33.60 23.77 13.38
CA THR A 60 34.57 24.44 14.29
C THR A 60 35.40 23.38 14.99
#